data_AF-A0A661W4A6-F1
#
_entry.id   AF-A0A661W4A6-F1
#
_cell.length_a   1.000
_cell.length_b   1.000
_cell.length_c   1.000
_cell.angle_alpha   90.00
_cell.angle_beta   90.00
_cell.angle_gamma   90.00
#
_symmetry.space_group_name_H-M   'P 1'
#
loop_
_entity.id
_entity.type
_entity.pdbx_description
1 polymer ?
#
loop_
_entity_poly.entity_id
_entity_poly.type
_entity_poly.pdbx_seq_one_letter_code
_entity_poly.pdbx_strand_id
1 'polypeptide(L)' 'MSDLMSIGGYPVTGVIPFDGEECADAEARGVPVVLYAPLSPVAVALCRLAEKVFHLEGLTLPPR' A
#
# COMPACT_ATOMS: atom_id res chain seq x y z
N MET A 1 9.13 -4.40 -23.23
CA MET A 1 9.11 -4.26 -21.76
C MET A 1 8.25 -3.03 -21.47
N SER A 2 7.00 -3.11 -21.03
CA SER A 2 6.46 -3.87 -19.90
C SER A 2 4.95 -4.11 -20.10
N ASP A 3 4.55 -5.31 -20.56
CA ASP A 3 3.13 -5.71 -20.74
C ASP A 3 2.44 -6.11 -19.42
N LEU A 4 2.93 -5.59 -18.29
CA LEU A 4 2.49 -5.91 -16.93
C LEU A 4 1.71 -4.76 -16.28
N MET A 5 0.97 -3.98 -17.08
CA MET A 5 0.28 -2.77 -16.60
C MET A 5 -1.22 -2.99 -16.32
N SER A 6 -1.77 -4.16 -16.68
CA SER A 6 -3.18 -4.47 -16.43
C SER A 6 -3.42 -5.94 -16.13
N ILE A 7 -4.40 -6.20 -15.26
CA ILE A 7 -4.91 -7.55 -14.95
C ILE A 7 -6.36 -7.58 -15.39
N GLY A 8 -6.70 -8.40 -16.39
CA GLY A 8 -8.08 -8.50 -16.90
C GLY A 8 -8.64 -7.19 -17.49
N GLY A 9 -7.78 -6.31 -18.02
CA GLY A 9 -8.17 -5.00 -18.54
C GLY A 9 -8.24 -3.89 -17.48
N TYR A 10 -8.04 -4.21 -16.20
CA TYR A 10 -7.98 -3.22 -15.13
C TYR A 10 -6.55 -2.72 -14.92
N PRO A 11 -6.32 -1.39 -14.83
CA PRO A 11 -4.99 -0.85 -14.60
C PRO A 11 -4.49 -1.22 -13.20
N VAL A 12 -3.23 -1.65 -13.12
CA VAL A 12 -2.59 -1.96 -11.84
C VAL A 12 -2.07 -0.66 -11.21
N THR A 13 -2.69 -0.23 -10.11
CA THR A 13 -2.33 1.03 -9.40
C THR A 13 -1.01 0.92 -8.64
N GLY A 14 -0.61 -0.28 -8.22
CA GLY A 14 0.63 -0.54 -7.51
C GLY A 14 0.82 -2.00 -7.13
N VAL A 15 1.99 -2.31 -6.58
CA VAL A 15 2.34 -3.63 -6.04
C VAL A 15 2.65 -3.47 -4.56
N ILE A 16 2.06 -4.33 -3.73
CA ILE A 16 2.42 -4.44 -2.32
C ILE A 16 3.42 -5.60 -2.21
N PRO A 17 4.66 -5.35 -1.73
CA PRO A 17 5.63 -6.41 -1.54
C PRO A 17 5.14 -7.39 -0.47
N PHE A 18 5.62 -8.63 -0.51
CA PHE A 18 5.33 -9.59 0.54
C PHE A 18 6.30 -9.39 1.71
N ASP A 19 5.77 -9.29 2.92
CA ASP A 19 6.53 -9.32 4.17
C ASP A 19 5.73 -10.11 5.22
N GLY A 20 6.05 -11.40 5.35
CA GLY A 20 5.25 -12.34 6.13
C GLY A 20 5.40 -12.17 7.63
N GLU A 21 6.55 -11.70 8.10
CA GLU A 21 6.85 -11.56 9.53
C GLU A 21 6.17 -10.31 10.09
N GLU A 22 6.46 -9.14 9.51
CA GLU A 22 5.90 -7.87 9.97
C GLU A 22 4.37 -7.82 9.86
N CYS A 23 3.79 -8.44 8.82
CA CYS A 23 2.34 -8.53 8.68
C CYS A 23 1.71 -9.44 9.74
N ALA A 24 2.30 -10.61 9.98
CA ALA A 24 1.78 -11.56 10.97
C ALA A 24 1.88 -11.00 12.40
N ASP A 25 2.98 -10.34 12.72
CA ASP A 25 3.18 -9.71 14.03
C ASP A 25 2.21 -8.55 14.28
N ALA A 26 1.98 -7.71 13.26
CA ALA A 26 1.00 -6.64 13.33
C ALA A 26 -0.42 -7.19 13.55
N GLU A 27 -0.78 -8.25 12.82
CA GLU A 27 -2.07 -8.93 12.95
C GLU A 27 -2.25 -9.56 14.34
N ALA A 28 -1.23 -10.25 14.85
CA ALA A 28 -1.26 -10.85 16.19
C ALA A 28 -1.45 -9.80 17.30
N ARG A 29 -1.00 -8.57 17.07
CA ARG A 29 -1.17 -7.43 17.98
C ARG A 29 -2.46 -6.65 17.74
N GLY A 30 -3.26 -7.02 16.74
CA GLY A 30 -4.50 -6.33 16.38
C GLY A 30 -4.29 -4.90 15.89
N VAL A 31 -3.13 -4.61 15.31
CA VAL A 31 -2.78 -3.27 14.80
C VAL A 31 -2.44 -3.32 13.31
N PRO A 32 -2.78 -2.29 12.53
CA PRO A 32 -2.35 -2.21 11.14
C PRO A 32 -0.82 -2.20 11.00
N VAL A 33 -0.27 -2.89 10.00
CA VAL A 33 1.18 -2.90 9.70
C VAL A 33 1.75 -1.50 9.49
N VAL A 34 0.94 -0.56 8.97
CA VAL A 34 1.32 0.86 8.82
C VAL A 34 1.57 1.58 10.14
N LEU A 35 0.99 1.10 11.24
CA LEU A 35 1.22 1.62 12.60
C LEU A 35 2.24 0.80 13.37
N TYR A 36 2.27 -0.52 13.14
CA TYR A 36 3.21 -1.43 13.81
C TYR A 36 4.65 -1.25 13.31
N ALA A 37 4.83 -1.27 11.99
CA ALA A 37 6.12 -1.21 11.31
C ALA A 37 6.07 -0.18 10.18
N PRO A 38 6.04 1.13 10.49
CA PRO A 38 5.78 2.20 9.53
C PRO A 38 6.84 2.35 8.43
N LEU A 39 8.04 1.79 8.66
CA LEU A 39 9.15 1.81 7.69
C LEU A 39 9.27 0.49 6.91
N SER A 40 8.42 -0.50 7.18
CA SER A 40 8.40 -1.75 6.42
C SER A 40 8.07 -1.49 4.95
N PRO A 41 8.59 -2.30 4.01
CA PRO A 41 8.25 -2.18 2.59
C PRO A 41 6.74 -2.24 2.33
N VAL A 42 6.01 -3.03 3.11
CA VAL A 42 4.54 -3.14 3.03
C VAL A 42 3.88 -1.84 3.45
N ALA A 43 4.24 -1.28 4.60
CA ALA A 43 3.68 -0.03 5.08
C ALA A 43 3.92 1.13 4.10
N VAL A 44 5.15 1.26 3.59
CA VAL A 44 5.50 2.29 2.61
C VAL A 44 4.71 2.11 1.31
N ALA A 45 4.54 0.88 0.82
CA ALA A 45 3.76 0.61 -0.38
C ALA A 45 2.27 0.94 -0.18
N LEU A 46 1.70 0.61 0.98
CA LEU A 46 0.32 0.96 1.35
C LEU A 46 0.12 2.47 1.43
N CYS A 47 1.03 3.22 2.05
CA CYS A 47 0.95 4.67 2.10
C CYS A 47 0.98 5.29 0.70
N ARG A 48 1.90 4.84 -0.17
CA ARG A 48 1.95 5.32 -1.57
C ARG A 48 0.71 4.95 -2.37
N LEU A 49 0.13 3.78 -2.11
CA LEU A 49 -1.13 3.38 -2.74
C LEU A 49 -2.27 4.30 -2.30
N ALA A 50 -2.37 4.59 -1.01
CA ALA A 50 -3.36 5.54 -0.49
C ALA A 50 -3.19 6.92 -1.15
N GLU A 51 -1.97 7.46 -1.22
CA GLU A 51 -1.69 8.73 -1.90
C GLU A 51 -2.21 8.73 -3.35
N LYS A 52 -1.98 7.66 -4.11
CA LYS A 52 -2.50 7.53 -5.49
C LYS A 52 -4.03 7.51 -5.54
N VAL A 53 -4.68 6.80 -4.63
CA VAL A 53 -6.16 6.73 -4.56
C VAL A 53 -6.75 8.11 -4.25
N PHE A 54 -6.17 8.86 -3.30
CA PHE A 54 -6.59 10.23 -3.01
C PHE A 54 -6.53 11.11 -4.27
N HIS A 55 -5.43 11.04 -5.04
CA HIS A 55 -5.30 11.81 -6.28
C HIS A 55 -6.34 11.41 -7.34
N LEU A 56 -6.64 10.11 -7.49
CA LEU A 56 -7.64 9.61 -8.44
C LEU A 56 -9.07 10.05 -8.08
N GLU A 57 -9.37 10.13 -6.79
CA GLU A 57 -10.67 10.58 -6.29
C GLU A 57 -10.80 12.12 -6.23
N GLY A 58 -9.75 12.86 -6.61
CA GLY A 58 -9.71 14.32 -6.50
C GLY A 58 -9.72 14.82 -5.06
N LEU A 59 -9.37 13.95 -4.11
CA LEU A 59 -9.30 14.25 -2.69
C LEU A 59 -7.90 14.75 -2.32
N THR A 60 -7.83 15.86 -1.60
CA THR A 60 -6.55 16.37 -1.08
C THR A 60 -6.21 15.69 0.24
N LEU A 61 -4.99 15.17 0.35
CA LEU A 61 -4.45 14.70 1.63
C LEU A 61 -4.47 15.85 2.66
N PRO A 62 -4.76 15.57 3.93
CA PRO A 62 -4.60 16.56 4.99
C PRO A 62 -3.14 17.05 5.04
N PRO A 63 -2.90 18.33 5.36
CA PRO A 63 -1.54 18.87 5.45
C PRO A 63 -0.71 18.12 6.51
N ARG A 64 0.57 17.88 6.18
CA ARG A 64 1.57 17.27 7.07
C ARG A 64 1.98 18.20 8.20
#